data_AF-A0A1I0IE66-F1
#
_entry.id   AF-A0A1I0IE66-F1
#
_cell.length_a   1.000
_cell.length_b   1.000
_cell.length_c   1.000
_cell.angle_alpha   90.00
_cell.angle_beta   90.00
_cell.angle_gamma   90.00
#
_symmetry.space_group_name_H-M   'P 1'
#
loop_
_entity.id
_entity.type
_entity.pdbx_description
1 polymer ?
#
loop_
_entity_poly.entity_id
_entity_poly.type
_entity_poly.pdbx_seq_one_letter_code
_entity_poly.pdbx_strand_id
1 'polypeptide(L)'
;MGESIIEVSPQAEEFQLCFPNDWKKATGHRVKVNDFQFSAVPVTDKIIVSEISSGARFFETPIPKEVKDFESTMTFLEISIGARILMIIKKLGEEVMQKEVRRLTEFAVKECGEQPPITKVDTEWLKEDISDTLH
;
A
#
# COMPACT_ATOMS: atom_id res chain seq x y z
N MET A 1 24.23 1.72 12.15
CA MET A 1 22.93 2.13 11.59
C MET A 1 22.56 1.06 10.57
N GLY A 2 21.46 0.34 10.78
CA GLY A 2 21.02 -0.70 9.84
C GLY A 2 20.65 -0.10 8.48
N GLU A 3 20.76 -0.89 7.42
CA GLU A 3 20.26 -0.51 6.10
C GLU A 3 18.75 -0.30 6.16
N SER A 4 18.27 0.79 5.58
CA SER A 4 16.83 1.02 5.42
C SER A 4 16.32 0.13 4.29
N ILE A 5 15.25 -0.61 4.54
CA ILE A 5 14.72 -1.58 3.60
C ILE A 5 13.43 -1.03 3.00
N ILE A 6 13.35 -1.02 1.66
CA ILE A 6 12.13 -0.75 0.90
C ILE A 6 11.80 -2.03 0.15
N GLU A 7 10.59 -2.55 0.33
CA GLU A 7 10.08 -3.75 -0.35
C GLU A 7 8.74 -3.41 -0.98
N VAL A 8 8.58 -3.67 -2.27
CA VAL A 8 7.30 -3.54 -2.98
C VAL A 8 6.83 -4.93 -3.39
N SER A 9 5.59 -5.29 -3.06
CA SER A 9 5.00 -6.54 -3.51
C SER A 9 4.73 -6.47 -5.02
N PRO A 10 5.30 -7.38 -5.84
CA PRO A 10 4.97 -7.45 -7.26
C PRO A 10 3.53 -7.91 -7.48
N GLN A 11 2.98 -8.65 -6.51
CA GLN A 11 1.60 -9.12 -6.55
C GLN A 11 0.67 -8.05 -6.01
N ALA A 12 -0.35 -7.71 -6.82
CA ALA A 12 -1.41 -6.83 -6.39
C ALA A 12 -2.33 -7.52 -5.37
N GLU A 13 -2.84 -6.75 -4.41
CA GLU A 13 -3.71 -7.21 -3.35
C GLU A 13 -4.95 -6.31 -3.24
N GLU A 14 -6.04 -6.83 -2.68
CA GLU A 14 -7.21 -6.03 -2.32
C GLU A 14 -7.01 -5.44 -0.91
N PHE A 15 -7.11 -4.11 -0.80
CA PHE A 15 -6.98 -3.37 0.45
C PHE A 15 -8.31 -2.73 0.85
N GLN A 16 -8.52 -2.59 2.16
CA GLN A 16 -9.62 -1.81 2.73
C GLN A 16 -9.14 -0.39 2.99
N LEU A 17 -9.62 0.57 2.21
CA LEU A 17 -9.33 1.99 2.38
C LEU A 17 -10.44 2.67 3.18
N CYS A 18 -10.08 3.42 4.21
CA CYS A 18 -11.04 4.24 4.96
C CYS A 18 -11.22 5.59 4.26
N PHE A 19 -12.42 5.81 3.73
CA PHE A 19 -12.91 7.10 3.26
C PHE A 19 -13.95 7.62 4.27
N PRO A 20 -14.19 8.94 4.39
CA PRO A 20 -15.15 9.45 5.37
C PRO A 20 -16.50 8.72 5.31
N ASN A 21 -16.87 8.07 6.42
CA ASN A 21 -18.09 7.26 6.60
C ASN A 21 -18.19 5.95 5.79
N ASP A 22 -17.12 5.47 5.15
CA ASP A 22 -17.20 4.28 4.31
C ASP A 22 -15.86 3.53 4.13
N TRP A 23 -15.93 2.20 4.17
CA TRP A 23 -14.80 1.34 3.80
C TRP A 23 -14.90 0.98 2.32
N LYS A 24 -13.84 1.26 1.58
CA LYS A 24 -13.76 0.93 0.16
C LYS A 24 -12.67 -0.06 -0.12
N LYS A 25 -13.06 -1.17 -0.75
CA LYS A 25 -12.14 -2.12 -1.35
C LYS A 25 -11.48 -1.49 -2.56
N ALA A 26 -10.15 -1.63 -2.65
CA ALA A 26 -9.42 -1.20 -3.83
C ALA A 26 -8.16 -2.05 -4.03
N THR A 27 -7.82 -2.30 -5.29
CA THR A 27 -6.66 -3.10 -5.66
C THR A 27 -5.43 -2.22 -5.82
N GLY A 28 -4.30 -2.65 -5.27
CA GLY A 28 -3.03 -1.95 -5.41
C GLY A 28 -1.86 -2.83 -4.99
N HIS A 29 -0.74 -2.20 -4.62
CA HIS A 29 0.46 -2.90 -4.20
C HIS A 29 0.83 -2.56 -2.77
N ARG A 30 1.36 -3.56 -2.05
CA ARG A 30 1.97 -3.37 -0.74
C ARG A 30 3.35 -2.73 -0.89
N VAL A 31 3.60 -1.69 -0.11
CA VAL A 31 4.90 -1.04 0.05
C VAL A 31 5.29 -1.12 1.51
N LYS A 32 6.34 -1.87 1.82
CA LYS A 32 6.90 -1.99 3.16
C LYS A 32 8.18 -1.16 3.24
N VAL A 33 8.28 -0.34 4.28
CA VAL A 33 9.48 0.46 4.57
C VAL A 33 9.84 0.25 6.03
N ASN A 34 10.98 -0.39 6.28
CA ASN A 34 11.34 -0.94 7.58
C ASN A 34 10.18 -1.82 8.11
N ASP A 35 9.67 -1.53 9.31
CA ASP A 35 8.55 -2.26 9.94
C ASP A 35 7.16 -1.71 9.58
N PHE A 36 7.09 -0.62 8.81
CA PHE A 36 5.83 0.02 8.44
C PHE A 36 5.31 -0.51 7.11
N GLN A 37 4.01 -0.77 7.02
CA GLN A 37 3.38 -1.31 5.81
C GLN A 37 2.28 -0.39 5.30
N PHE A 38 2.34 -0.11 4.00
CA PHE A 38 1.43 0.77 3.30
C PHE A 38 0.84 0.10 2.07
N SER A 39 -0.37 0.47 1.71
CA SER A 39 -0.94 0.18 0.40
C SER A 39 -0.70 1.38 -0.51
N ALA A 40 -0.43 1.12 -1.78
CA ALA A 40 -0.36 2.10 -2.85
C ALA A 40 -1.42 1.74 -3.89
N VAL A 41 -2.54 2.47 -3.87
CA VAL A 41 -3.73 2.18 -4.68
C VAL A 41 -3.94 3.29 -5.71
N PRO A 42 -4.04 2.97 -7.01
CA PRO A 42 -4.45 3.93 -8.02
C PRO A 42 -5.94 4.26 -7.86
N VAL A 43 -6.25 5.55 -7.70
CA VAL A 43 -7.60 6.11 -7.69
C VAL A 43 -7.61 7.29 -8.64
N THR A 44 -8.39 7.16 -9.72
CA THR A 44 -8.45 8.12 -10.83
C THR A 44 -7.08 8.40 -11.45
N ASP A 45 -6.49 9.55 -11.13
CA ASP A 45 -5.24 10.12 -11.65
C ASP A 45 -4.16 10.20 -10.55
N LYS A 46 -4.41 9.58 -9.40
CA LYS A 46 -3.54 9.61 -8.22
C LYS A 46 -3.27 8.22 -7.68
N ILE A 47 -2.14 8.07 -7.00
CA ILE A 47 -1.94 6.99 -6.03
C ILE A 47 -2.31 7.51 -4.65
N ILE A 48 -3.25 6.83 -4.00
CA ILE A 48 -3.53 6.98 -2.58
C ILE A 48 -2.63 6.00 -1.83
N VAL A 49 -1.82 6.53 -0.91
CA VAL A 49 -0.98 5.74 -0.03
C VAL A 49 -1.62 5.72 1.35
N SER A 50 -1.99 4.54 1.83
CA SER A 50 -2.65 4.35 3.13
C SER A 50 -1.87 3.38 4.00
N GLU A 51 -1.86 3.61 5.31
CA GLU A 51 -1.33 2.62 6.26
C GLU A 51 -2.29 1.42 6.29
N ILE A 52 -1.76 0.19 6.19
CA ILE A 52 -2.59 -1.00 5.88
C ILE A 52 -3.56 -1.36 6.99
N SER A 53 -3.15 -1.28 8.27
CA SER A 53 -3.98 -1.72 9.40
C SER A 53 -5.13 -0.76 9.74
N SER A 54 -5.04 0.48 9.31
CA SER A 54 -6.10 1.48 9.45
C SER A 54 -6.84 1.74 8.15
N GLY A 55 -6.25 1.43 7.00
CA GLY A 55 -6.73 1.88 5.69
C GLY A 55 -6.75 3.40 5.52
N ALA A 56 -6.31 4.16 6.52
CA ALA A 56 -6.36 5.61 6.51
C ALA A 56 -5.26 6.19 5.63
N ARG A 57 -5.63 7.23 4.89
CA ARG A 57 -4.71 7.89 3.96
C ARG A 57 -3.55 8.51 4.72
N PHE A 58 -2.34 8.13 4.30
CA PHE A 58 -1.09 8.72 4.76
C PHE A 58 -0.69 9.90 3.87
N PHE A 59 -0.68 9.71 2.55
CA PHE A 59 -0.57 10.79 1.57
C PHE A 59 -1.13 10.37 0.21
N GLU A 60 -1.17 11.31 -0.74
CA GLU A 60 -1.45 11.03 -2.14
C GLU A 60 -0.40 11.66 -3.06
N THR A 61 -0.28 11.11 -4.26
CA THR A 61 0.59 11.66 -5.30
C THR A 61 -0.06 11.47 -6.67
N PRO A 62 0.10 12.39 -7.63
CA PRO A 62 -0.33 12.16 -9.01
C PRO A 62 0.41 10.97 -9.62
N ILE A 63 -0.25 10.27 -10.55
CA ILE A 63 0.37 9.23 -11.37
C ILE A 63 1.14 9.91 -12.52
N PRO A 64 2.47 9.75 -12.61
CA PRO A 64 3.25 10.29 -13.72
C PRO A 64 2.84 9.64 -15.04
N LYS A 65 2.92 10.38 -16.15
CA LYS A 65 2.55 9.88 -17.49
C LYS A 65 3.45 8.76 -17.98
N GLU A 66 4.64 8.64 -17.38
CA GLU A 66 5.67 7.65 -17.66
C GLU A 66 5.32 6.27 -17.07
N VAL A 67 4.40 6.21 -16.11
CA VAL A 67 3.92 4.96 -15.52
C VAL A 67 2.83 4.38 -16.42
N LYS A 68 3.18 3.36 -17.20
CA LYS A 68 2.30 2.80 -18.26
C LYS A 68 2.19 1.28 -18.25
N ASP A 69 3.15 0.61 -17.64
CA ASP A 69 3.29 -0.84 -17.62
C ASP A 69 3.75 -1.32 -16.24
N PHE A 70 3.88 -2.63 -16.10
CA PHE A 70 4.25 -3.25 -14.83
C PHE A 70 5.63 -2.77 -14.33
N GLU A 71 6.64 -2.75 -15.20
CA GLU A 71 8.00 -2.38 -14.81
C GLU A 71 8.09 -0.91 -14.36
N SER A 72 7.48 0.00 -15.14
CA SER A 72 7.39 1.42 -14.77
C SER A 72 6.56 1.64 -13.51
N THR A 73 5.54 0.81 -13.25
CA THR A 73 4.76 0.83 -12.00
C THR A 73 5.63 0.40 -10.81
N MET A 74 6.30 -0.75 -10.90
CA MET A 74 7.15 -1.24 -9.80
C MET A 74 8.27 -0.25 -9.49
N THR A 75 8.92 0.26 -10.54
CA THR A 75 9.97 1.29 -10.42
C THR A 75 9.43 2.55 -9.75
N PHE A 76 8.25 3.03 -10.13
CA PHE A 76 7.64 4.21 -9.53
C PHE A 76 7.29 3.98 -8.05
N LEU A 77 6.71 2.83 -7.72
CA LEU A 77 6.37 2.48 -6.35
C LEU A 77 7.61 2.39 -5.47
N GLU A 78 8.69 1.79 -5.93
CA GLU A 78 9.92 1.67 -5.15
C GLU A 78 10.65 3.01 -5.00
N ILE A 79 10.96 3.65 -6.13
CA ILE A 79 11.86 4.82 -6.18
C ILE A 79 11.14 6.11 -5.77
N SER A 80 9.83 6.22 -6.00
CA SER A 80 9.07 7.43 -5.65
C SER A 80 8.27 7.26 -4.37
N ILE A 81 7.42 6.23 -4.27
CA ILE A 81 6.55 6.04 -3.10
C ILE A 81 7.36 5.56 -1.90
N GLY A 82 8.10 4.46 -2.05
CA GLY A 82 8.92 3.86 -1.00
C GLY A 82 9.96 4.84 -0.47
N ALA A 83 10.69 5.51 -1.37
CA ALA A 83 11.68 6.52 -0.99
C ALA A 83 11.05 7.72 -0.24
N ARG A 84 9.86 8.17 -0.65
CA ARG A 84 9.14 9.26 0.04
C ARG A 84 8.70 8.84 1.44
N ILE A 85 8.17 7.62 1.60
CA ILE A 85 7.84 7.06 2.92
C ILE A 85 9.09 7.00 3.79
N LEU A 86 10.21 6.48 3.27
CA LEU A 86 11.47 6.40 4.00
C LEU A 86 11.97 7.80 4.42
N MET A 87 11.86 8.79 3.54
CA MET A 87 12.21 10.17 3.85
C MET A 87 11.35 10.73 5.00
N ILE A 88 10.05 10.46 5.00
CA ILE A 88 9.13 10.88 6.07
C ILE A 88 9.54 10.19 7.40
N ILE A 89 9.78 8.87 7.39
CA ILE A 89 10.22 8.12 8.57
C ILE A 89 11.52 8.68 9.12
N LYS A 90 12.53 8.91 8.26
CA LYS A 90 13.82 9.49 8.68
C LYS A 90 13.68 10.90 9.25
N LYS A 91 12.78 11.70 8.71
CA LYS A 91 12.53 13.07 9.18
C LYS A 91 11.81 13.10 10.53
N LEU A 92 10.83 12.22 10.73
CA LEU A 92 10.04 12.16 11.96
C LEU A 92 10.75 11.38 13.08
N GLY A 93 11.52 10.36 12.73
CA GLY A 93 11.97 9.33 13.66
C GLY A 93 10.90 8.25 13.87
N GLU A 94 11.34 7.03 14.16
CA GLU A 94 10.45 5.86 14.26
C GLU A 94 9.40 6.02 15.37
N GLU A 95 9.75 6.58 16.53
CA GLU A 95 8.80 6.78 17.63
C GLU A 95 7.63 7.69 17.23
N VAL A 96 7.92 8.78 16.50
CA VAL A 96 6.91 9.71 16.03
C VAL A 96 6.08 9.07 14.91
N MET A 97 6.72 8.31 14.03
CA MET A 97 6.00 7.54 13.00
C MET A 97 5.03 6.52 13.62
N GLN A 98 5.43 5.82 14.68
CA GLN A 98 4.54 4.91 15.42
C GLN A 98 3.33 5.64 16.03
N LYS A 99 3.52 6.87 16.54
CA LYS A 99 2.41 7.71 17.03
C LYS A 99 1.49 8.12 15.88
N GLU A 100 2.03 8.43 14.71
CA GLU A 100 1.24 8.77 13.54
C GLU A 100 0.41 7.58 13.04
N VAL A 101 0.97 6.37 13.02
CA VAL A 101 0.20 5.14 12.71
C VAL A 101 -0.96 4.97 13.68
N ARG A 102 -0.72 5.11 15.00
CA ARG A 102 -1.80 5.03 16.00
C ARG A 102 -2.88 6.08 15.78
N ARG A 103 -2.48 7.32 15.45
CA ARG A 103 -3.41 8.41 15.13
C ARG A 103 -4.27 8.08 13.91
N LEU A 104 -3.68 7.48 12.88
CA LEU A 104 -4.40 7.01 11.68
C LEU A 104 -5.39 5.89 12.02
N THR A 105 -5.01 4.95 12.88
CA THR A 105 -5.92 3.90 13.37
C THR A 105 -7.10 4.49 14.14
N GLU A 106 -6.86 5.39 15.10
CA GLU A 106 -7.91 6.06 15.86
C GLU A 106 -8.86 6.86 14.96
N PHE A 107 -8.31 7.55 13.96
CA PHE A 107 -9.09 8.24 12.93
C PHE A 107 -9.97 7.26 12.16
N ALA A 108 -9.42 6.15 11.67
CA ALA A 108 -10.18 5.16 10.92
C ALA A 108 -11.33 4.56 11.73
N VAL A 109 -11.08 4.20 13.00
CA VAL A 109 -12.12 3.68 13.89
C VAL A 109 -13.24 4.71 14.11
N LYS A 110 -12.88 5.98 14.28
CA LYS A 110 -13.85 7.05 14.47
C LYS A 110 -14.71 7.31 13.23
N GLU A 111 -14.10 7.32 12.05
CA GLU A 111 -14.76 7.76 10.81
C GLU A 111 -15.43 6.61 10.04
N CYS A 112 -14.86 5.40 10.11
CA CYS A 112 -15.28 4.24 9.33
C CYS A 112 -15.76 3.07 10.21
N GLY A 113 -15.55 3.11 11.53
CA GLY A 113 -15.79 1.98 12.43
C GLY A 113 -14.65 0.95 12.39
N GLU A 114 -14.91 -0.27 12.87
CA GLU A 114 -13.91 -1.35 12.85
C GLU A 114 -13.52 -1.72 11.40
N GLN A 115 -12.23 -1.98 11.16
CA GLN A 115 -11.75 -2.38 9.84
C GLN A 115 -12.34 -3.73 9.44
N PRO A 116 -12.91 -3.88 8.22
CA PRO A 116 -13.35 -5.16 7.71
C PRO A 116 -12.16 -6.14 7.67
N PRO A 117 -12.37 -7.43 7.94
CA PRO A 117 -11.30 -8.42 7.89
C PRO A 117 -10.63 -8.45 6.51
N ILE A 118 -9.30 -8.37 6.49
CA ILE A 118 -8.49 -8.50 5.27
C ILE A 118 -8.62 -9.94 4.79
N THR A 119 -9.35 -10.16 3.70
CA THR A 119 -9.46 -11.48 3.07
C THR A 119 -8.20 -11.67 2.23
N LYS A 120 -7.35 -12.65 2.59
CA LYS A 120 -6.26 -13.07 1.70
C LYS A 120 -6.89 -13.60 0.41
N VAL A 121 -6.72 -12.90 -0.70
CA VAL A 121 -7.10 -13.41 -2.01
C VAL A 121 -6.15 -14.57 -2.31
N ASP A 122 -6.68 -15.78 -2.25
CA ASP A 122 -5.96 -16.96 -2.67
C ASP A 122 -5.72 -16.84 -4.17
N THR A 123 -4.46 -16.72 -4.60
CA THR A 123 -4.07 -16.64 -6.01
C THR A 123 -3.57 -17.98 -6.53
N GLU A 124 -3.84 -19.09 -5.84
CA GLU A 124 -3.51 -20.42 -6.37
C GLU A 124 -4.20 -20.72 -7.71
N TRP A 125 -5.39 -20.14 -7.98
CA TRP A 125 -6.06 -20.24 -9.28
C TRP A 125 -5.30 -19.57 -10.44
N LEU A 126 -4.36 -18.65 -10.18
CA LEU A 126 -3.51 -18.06 -11.23
C LEU A 126 -2.38 -19.01 -11.68
N LYS A 127 -2.16 -20.13 -10.98
CA LYS A 127 -1.09 -21.09 -11.28
C LYS A 127 -1.56 -22.29 -12.11
N GLU A 128 -2.86 -22.47 -12.31
CA GLU A 128 -3.39 -23.65 -13.00
C GLU A 128 -3.29 -23.56 -14.53
N ASP A 129 -3.09 -22.38 -15.12
CA ASP A 129 -3.10 -22.20 -16.59
C ASP A 129 -1.73 -22.36 -17.31
N ILE A 130 -0.65 -22.79 -16.63
CA ILE A 130 0.66 -23.06 -17.28
C ILE A 130 0.99 -24.56 -17.32
N SER A 131 0.06 -25.44 -16.95
CA SER A 131 0.27 -26.88 -17.02
C SER A 131 -0.86 -27.56 -17.78
N ASP A 132 -0.99 -27.27 -19.07
CA ASP A 132 -1.44 -28.26 -20.05
C ASP A 132 -1.20 -27.80 -21.48
N THR A 133 -0.07 -28.21 -22.06
CA THR A 133 0.02 -28.67 -23.45
C THR A 133 1.39 -29.32 -23.69
N LEU A 134 1.53 -30.56 -23.24
CA LEU A 134 2.41 -31.55 -23.85
C LEU A 134 1.58 -32.83 -24.03
N HIS A 135 0.95 -32.95 -25.20
CA HIS A 135 0.53 -34.21 -25.81
C HIS A 135 0.73 -34.09 -27.32
#